data_AF-A0A966LWM2-F1
#
_entry.id   AF-A0A966LWM2-F1
#
_cell.length_a   1.000
_cell.length_b   1.000
_cell.length_c   1.000
_cell.angle_alpha   90.00
_cell.angle_beta   90.00
_cell.angle_gamma   90.00
#
_symmetry.space_group_name_H-M   'P 1'
#
loop_
_entity.id
_entity.type
_entity.pdbx_description
1 polymer ?
#
loop_
_entity_poly.entity_id
_entity_poly.type
_entity_poly.pdbx_seq_one_letter_code
_entity_poly.pdbx_strand_id
1 'polypeptide(L)'
;MIILLDTSTPICQLIIVDDGGHRHEFSQNLDRQMARFILKFIEDSLASLGSGIRQISGIGILKGPGSFTGLRIGVAVVNTIADNLAVPIVGEAGSPDWHDRVLNRLASGENEKIVLPFYDRPVNITQPKK
;
A
#
# COMPACT_ATOMS: atom_id res chain seq x y z
N MET A 1 13.30 7.28 -1.50
CA MET A 1 12.69 5.99 -1.92
C MET A 1 11.18 6.03 -1.86
N ILE A 2 10.50 5.53 -2.90
CA ILE A 2 9.04 5.38 -2.92
C ILE A 2 8.68 3.91 -2.75
N ILE A 3 7.68 3.60 -1.94
CA ILE A 3 7.15 2.23 -1.83
C ILE A 3 5.75 2.13 -2.43
N LEU A 4 5.45 1.03 -3.13
CA LEU A 4 4.14 0.73 -3.70
C LEU A 4 3.67 -0.61 -3.13
N LEU A 5 2.53 -0.63 -2.44
CA LEU A 5 2.01 -1.80 -1.74
C LEU A 5 0.73 -2.33 -2.39
N ASP A 6 0.63 -3.65 -2.53
CA ASP A 6 -0.61 -4.34 -2.90
C ASP A 6 -0.93 -5.47 -1.91
N THR A 7 -2.11 -5.36 -1.29
CA THR A 7 -2.68 -6.36 -0.37
C THR A 7 -4.08 -6.82 -0.80
N SER A 8 -4.40 -6.64 -2.09
CA SER A 8 -5.67 -7.02 -2.71
C SER A 8 -5.87 -8.54 -2.77
N THR A 9 -4.81 -9.33 -2.60
CA THR A 9 -4.84 -10.81 -2.58
C THR A 9 -4.15 -11.36 -1.31
N PRO A 10 -4.14 -12.68 -1.07
CA PRO A 10 -3.32 -13.30 -0.01
C PRO A 10 -1.81 -13.07 -0.17
N ILE A 11 -1.35 -12.72 -1.37
CA ILE A 11 0.04 -12.37 -1.66
C ILE A 11 0.20 -10.87 -1.42
N CYS A 12 1.03 -10.51 -0.44
CA CYS A 12 1.47 -9.15 -0.22
C CYS A 12 2.58 -8.84 -1.21
N GLN A 13 2.37 -7.85 -2.07
CA GLN A 13 3.38 -7.39 -3.02
C GLN A 13 3.87 -6.00 -2.61
N LEU A 14 5.17 -5.78 -2.75
CA LEU A 14 5.83 -4.52 -2.46
C LEU A 14 6.81 -4.21 -3.59
N ILE A 15 6.68 -3.02 -4.17
CA ILE A 15 7.67 -2.48 -5.09
C ILE A 15 8.36 -1.32 -4.40
N ILE A 16 9.68 -1.33 -4.40
CA ILE A 16 10.51 -0.22 -3.91
C ILE A 16 11.14 0.45 -5.12
N VAL A 17 10.92 1.75 -5.26
CA VAL A 17 11.56 2.59 -6.27
C VAL A 17 12.68 3.36 -5.58
N ASP A 18 13.92 3.07 -5.97
CA ASP A 18 15.09 3.76 -5.46
C ASP A 18 15.23 5.16 -6.06
N ASP A 19 16.19 5.93 -5.55
CA ASP A 19 16.38 7.33 -5.97
C ASP A 19 16.93 7.44 -7.42
N GLY A 20 17.42 6.33 -7.99
CA GLY A 20 17.79 6.21 -9.41
C GLY A 20 16.62 5.79 -10.31
N GLY A 21 15.45 5.52 -9.74
CA GLY A 21 14.25 5.10 -10.46
C GLY A 21 14.16 3.60 -10.73
N HIS A 22 15.08 2.77 -10.21
CA HIS A 22 14.98 1.32 -10.39
C HIS A 22 13.91 0.74 -9.48
N ARG A 23 13.17 -0.24 -10.03
CA ARG A 23 12.11 -0.95 -9.32
C ARG A 23 12.64 -2.27 -8.78
N HIS A 24 12.43 -2.50 -7.50
CA HIS A 24 12.76 -3.74 -6.80
C HIS A 24 11.45 -4.37 -6.32
N GLU A 25 11.12 -5.55 -6.84
CA GLU A 25 9.85 -6.22 -6.57
C GLU A 25 10.02 -7.32 -5.52
N PHE A 26 9.16 -7.30 -4.53
CA PHE A 26 9.10 -8.27 -3.45
C PHE A 26 7.68 -8.83 -3.37
N SER A 27 7.56 -10.11 -3.10
CA SER A 27 6.26 -10.72 -2.82
C SER A 27 6.37 -11.80 -1.76
N GLN A 28 5.35 -11.87 -0.90
CA GLN A 28 5.23 -12.91 0.10
C GLN A 28 3.79 -13.34 0.26
N ASN A 29 3.53 -14.64 0.25
CA ASN A 29 2.23 -15.17 0.61
C ASN A 29 2.04 -15.06 2.12
N LEU A 30 1.19 -14.12 2.54
CA LEU A 30 0.89 -13.87 3.95
C LEU A 30 -0.47 -14.41 4.36
N ASP A 31 -1.43 -14.53 3.43
CA ASP A 31 -2.77 -15.07 3.67
C ASP A 31 -3.38 -14.59 5.01
N ARG A 32 -3.70 -15.52 5.93
CA ARG A 32 -4.28 -15.20 7.24
C ARG A 32 -3.33 -14.48 8.21
N GLN A 33 -2.06 -14.36 7.86
CA GLN A 33 -0.99 -13.77 8.67
C GLN A 33 -0.60 -12.35 8.22
N MET A 34 -1.34 -11.77 7.25
CA MET A 34 -1.12 -10.42 6.72
C MET A 34 -0.88 -9.38 7.83
N ALA A 35 -1.80 -9.28 8.80
CA ALA A 35 -1.70 -8.30 9.89
C ALA A 35 -0.46 -8.49 10.79
N ARG A 36 0.05 -9.73 10.90
CA ARG A 36 1.19 -10.07 11.76
C ARG A 36 2.52 -9.72 11.11
N PHE A 37 2.63 -9.89 9.80
CA PHE A 37 3.92 -9.88 9.10
C PHE A 37 4.09 -8.76 8.08
N ILE A 38 3.04 -8.03 7.70
CA ILE A 38 3.14 -6.97 6.67
C ILE A 38 4.21 -5.91 7.00
N LEU A 39 4.28 -5.45 8.24
CA LEU A 39 5.28 -4.46 8.65
C LEU A 39 6.70 -5.06 8.57
N LYS A 40 6.86 -6.28 9.09
CA LYS A 40 8.15 -7.00 9.03
C LYS A 40 8.61 -7.24 7.60
N PHE A 41 7.67 -7.58 6.71
CA PHE A 41 7.93 -7.77 5.28
C PHE A 41 8.41 -6.47 4.61
N ILE A 42 7.81 -5.33 4.93
CA ILE A 42 8.26 -4.01 4.44
C ILE A 42 9.67 -3.71 4.97
N GLU A 43 9.92 -3.90 6.26
CA GLU A 43 11.22 -3.66 6.88
C GLU A 43 12.32 -4.55 6.28
N ASP A 44 12.04 -5.85 6.09
CA ASP A 44 12.99 -6.80 5.53
C ASP A 44 13.29 -6.51 4.06
N SER A 45 12.29 -6.10 3.29
CA SER A 45 12.46 -5.73 1.89
C SER A 45 13.35 -4.48 1.77
N LEU A 46 13.11 -3.45 2.59
CA LEU A 46 13.97 -2.26 2.66
C LEU A 46 15.39 -2.62 3.10
N ALA A 47 15.53 -3.46 4.14
CA ALA A 47 16.83 -3.86 4.67
C ALA A 47 17.65 -4.64 3.64
N SER A 48 17.01 -5.44 2.79
CA SER A 48 17.69 -6.15 1.68
C SER A 48 18.33 -5.20 0.67
N LEU A 49 17.83 -3.96 0.56
CA LEU A 49 18.39 -2.87 -0.24
C LEU A 49 19.29 -1.93 0.58
N GLY A 50 19.72 -2.34 1.77
CA GLY A 50 20.55 -1.52 2.66
C GLY A 50 19.84 -0.28 3.20
N SER A 51 18.50 -0.27 3.19
CA SER A 51 17.68 0.89 3.53
C SER A 51 16.76 0.63 4.73
N GLY A 52 16.30 1.71 5.35
CA GLY A 52 15.40 1.67 6.50
C GLY A 52 14.09 2.41 6.25
N ILE A 53 13.10 2.16 7.10
CA ILE A 53 11.76 2.76 6.99
C ILE A 53 11.79 4.30 6.94
N ARG A 54 12.77 4.93 7.61
CA ARG A 54 12.94 6.39 7.63
C ARG A 54 13.39 7.00 6.29
N GLN A 55 13.83 6.18 5.33
CA GLN A 55 14.23 6.62 3.99
C GLN A 55 13.07 6.60 2.97
N ILE A 56 11.90 6.13 3.39
CA ILE A 56 10.68 6.28 2.59
C ILE A 56 10.40 7.78 2.46
N SER A 57 10.20 8.22 1.22
CA SER A 57 9.90 9.60 0.84
C SER A 57 8.52 9.74 0.18
N GLY A 58 7.84 8.63 -0.08
CA GLY A 58 6.48 8.61 -0.63
C GLY A 58 5.90 7.20 -0.64
N ILE A 59 4.58 7.10 -0.57
CA ILE A 59 3.87 5.82 -0.50
C ILE A 59 2.75 5.76 -1.53
N GLY A 60 2.70 4.65 -2.26
CA GLY A 60 1.61 4.24 -3.10
C GLY A 60 0.95 2.98 -2.61
N ILE A 61 -0.37 2.87 -2.80
CA ILE A 61 -1.09 1.64 -2.49
C ILE A 61 -2.20 1.36 -3.51
N LEU A 62 -2.35 0.10 -3.89
CA LEU A 62 -3.57 -0.36 -4.53
C LEU A 62 -4.69 -0.42 -3.49
N LYS A 63 -5.60 0.56 -3.50
CA LYS A 63 -6.70 0.64 -2.52
C LYS A 63 -7.87 -0.29 -2.85
N GLY A 64 -7.83 -0.97 -3.99
CA GLY A 64 -8.77 -2.03 -4.39
C GLY A 64 -9.23 -1.93 -5.85
N PRO A 65 -10.23 -2.72 -6.29
CA PRO A 65 -10.94 -3.71 -5.49
C PRO A 65 -10.06 -4.92 -5.12
N GLY A 66 -10.51 -5.71 -4.15
CA GLY A 66 -9.78 -6.89 -3.68
C GLY A 66 -10.23 -7.40 -2.31
N SER A 67 -9.35 -8.16 -1.66
CA SER A 67 -9.52 -8.71 -0.32
C SER A 67 -9.94 -7.64 0.68
N PHE A 68 -11.16 -7.75 1.21
CA PHE A 68 -11.69 -6.79 2.16
C PHE A 68 -10.79 -6.62 3.40
N THR A 69 -10.32 -7.73 3.95
CA THR A 69 -9.42 -7.74 5.10
C THR A 69 -8.02 -7.26 4.73
N GLY A 70 -7.47 -7.74 3.60
CA GLY A 70 -6.13 -7.37 3.13
C GLY A 70 -6.00 -5.88 2.85
N LEU A 71 -6.97 -5.30 2.12
CA LEU A 71 -7.01 -3.87 1.81
C LEU A 71 -7.06 -3.00 3.07
N ARG A 72 -7.88 -3.37 4.07
CA ARG A 72 -7.96 -2.63 5.34
C ARG A 72 -6.64 -2.67 6.10
N ILE A 73 -6.01 -3.83 6.18
CA ILE A 73 -4.72 -3.99 6.84
C ILE A 73 -3.66 -3.15 6.12
N GLY A 74 -3.55 -3.30 4.79
CA GLY A 74 -2.58 -2.58 3.97
C GLY A 74 -2.73 -1.07 4.14
N VAL A 75 -3.93 -0.53 3.90
CA VAL A 75 -4.25 0.89 4.04
C VAL A 75 -3.95 1.42 5.43
N ALA A 76 -4.33 0.69 6.50
CA ALA A 76 -4.05 1.12 7.87
C ALA A 76 -2.54 1.22 8.15
N VAL A 77 -1.76 0.24 7.68
CA VAL A 77 -0.30 0.22 7.84
C VAL A 77 0.34 1.38 7.09
N VAL A 78 0.04 1.57 5.80
CA VAL A 78 0.69 2.63 5.01
C VAL A 78 0.26 4.03 5.43
N ASN A 79 -1.00 4.24 5.82
CA ASN A 79 -1.43 5.53 6.37
C ASN A 79 -0.65 5.86 7.65
N THR A 80 -0.45 4.87 8.53
CA THR A 80 0.31 5.06 9.78
C THR A 80 1.77 5.39 9.50
N ILE A 81 2.40 4.70 8.54
CA ILE A 81 3.79 4.99 8.14
C ILE A 81 3.87 6.39 7.51
N ALA A 82 2.95 6.72 6.60
CA ALA A 82 2.93 8.01 5.93
C ALA A 82 2.80 9.18 6.92
N ASP A 83 1.88 9.05 7.88
CA ASP A 83 1.64 10.05 8.93
C ASP A 83 2.86 10.20 9.85
N ASN A 84 3.43 9.08 10.32
CA ASN A 84 4.59 9.10 11.21
C ASN A 84 5.84 9.72 10.56
N LEU A 85 6.05 9.47 9.26
CA LEU A 85 7.18 10.00 8.50
C LEU A 85 6.89 11.36 7.85
N ALA A 86 5.64 11.85 7.94
CA ALA A 86 5.16 13.05 7.27
C ALA A 86 5.42 13.05 5.74
N VAL A 87 5.26 11.90 5.09
CA VAL A 87 5.49 11.72 3.65
C VAL A 87 4.18 11.68 2.86
N PRO A 88 4.18 12.05 1.56
CA PRO A 88 3.00 11.95 0.73
C PRO A 88 2.55 10.49 0.52
N ILE A 89 1.23 10.31 0.48
CA ILE A 89 0.59 9.04 0.19
C ILE A 89 -0.52 9.23 -0.85
N VAL A 90 -0.62 8.30 -1.79
CA VAL A 90 -1.73 8.24 -2.76
C VAL A 90 -2.21 6.80 -2.95
N GLY A 91 -3.50 6.64 -3.20
CA GLY A 91 -4.15 5.36 -3.42
C GLY A 91 -4.83 5.30 -4.78
N GLU A 92 -4.60 4.21 -5.52
CA GLU A 92 -5.18 4.00 -6.85
C GLU A 92 -6.10 2.77 -6.85
N ALA A 93 -7.17 2.81 -7.65
CA ALA A 93 -8.16 1.73 -7.72
C ALA A 93 -8.33 1.18 -9.13
N GLY A 94 -8.38 -0.15 -9.26
CA GLY A 94 -8.89 -0.85 -10.45
C GLY A 94 -8.13 -0.66 -11.77
N SER A 95 -6.90 -0.12 -11.74
CA SER A 95 -6.09 0.11 -12.94
C SER A 95 -4.95 -0.92 -13.07
N PRO A 96 -4.75 -1.57 -14.24
CA PRO A 96 -3.56 -2.39 -14.48
C PRO A 96 -2.24 -1.61 -14.29
N ASP A 97 -2.21 -0.35 -14.73
CA ASP A 97 -1.03 0.53 -14.67
C ASP A 97 -1.00 1.39 -13.40
N TRP A 98 -1.58 0.90 -12.29
CA TRP A 98 -1.73 1.70 -11.07
C TRP A 98 -0.39 2.17 -10.50
N HIS A 99 0.68 1.37 -10.65
CA HIS A 99 2.02 1.73 -10.20
C HIS A 99 2.47 3.06 -10.83
N ASP A 100 2.34 3.19 -12.15
CA ASP A 100 2.79 4.38 -12.88
C ASP A 100 1.90 5.59 -12.57
N ARG A 101 0.59 5.38 -12.43
CA ARG A 101 -0.34 6.43 -12.02
C ARG A 101 0.01 7.00 -10.65
N VAL A 102 0.28 6.13 -9.68
CA VAL A 102 0.69 6.55 -8.34
C VAL A 102 2.01 7.32 -8.39
N LEU A 103 3.02 6.81 -9.11
CA LEU A 103 4.30 7.50 -9.22
C LEU A 103 4.14 8.89 -9.84
N ASN A 104 3.33 9.02 -10.89
CA ASN A 104 3.04 10.31 -11.52
C ASN A 104 2.29 11.28 -10.59
N ARG A 105 1.35 10.77 -9.79
CA ARG A 105 0.61 11.57 -8.80
C ARG A 105 1.53 12.04 -7.66
N LEU A 106 2.41 11.18 -7.17
CA LEU A 106 3.43 11.59 -6.19
C LEU A 106 4.39 12.62 -6.78
N ALA A 107 4.83 12.43 -8.03
CA ALA A 107 5.73 13.36 -8.73
C ALA A 107 5.09 14.73 -9.00
N SER A 108 3.76 14.80 -9.16
CA SER A 108 3.03 16.07 -9.28
C SER A 108 2.80 16.78 -7.93
N GLY A 109 3.26 16.20 -6.83
CA GLY A 109 3.11 16.75 -5.47
C GLY A 109 1.79 16.40 -4.79
N GLU A 110 1.04 15.44 -5.33
CA GLU A 110 -0.22 15.01 -4.72
C GLU A 110 0.02 14.28 -3.39
N ASN A 111 -0.89 14.50 -2.44
CA ASN A 111 -0.89 13.85 -1.13
C ASN A 111 -2.31 13.73 -0.61
N GLU A 112 -2.89 12.53 -0.64
CA GLU A 112 -4.25 12.27 -0.13
C GLU A 112 -4.35 12.38 1.40
N LYS A 113 -3.21 12.41 2.11
CA LYS A 113 -3.07 12.34 3.59
C LYS A 113 -3.56 11.05 4.21
N ILE A 114 -4.75 10.59 3.82
CA ILE A 114 -5.36 9.35 4.27
C ILE A 114 -5.98 8.68 3.04
N VAL A 115 -5.51 7.47 2.74
CA VAL A 115 -6.13 6.62 1.73
C VAL A 115 -7.24 5.80 2.38
N LEU A 116 -8.37 5.63 1.69
CA LEU A 116 -9.46 4.75 2.09
C LEU A 116 -9.59 3.56 1.13
N PRO A 117 -9.92 2.36 1.63
CA PRO A 117 -10.09 1.18 0.78
C PRO A 117 -11.32 1.32 -0.13
N PHE A 118 -11.18 0.82 -1.36
CA PHE A 118 -12.23 0.75 -2.37
C PHE A 118 -12.66 -0.71 -2.58
N TYR A 119 -13.97 -0.98 -2.50
CA TYR A 119 -14.50 -2.35 -2.50
C TYR A 119 -15.32 -2.73 -3.73
N ASP A 120 -15.53 -1.80 -4.67
CA ASP A 120 -16.33 -2.00 -5.89
C ASP A 120 -17.73 -2.61 -5.66
N ARG A 121 -18.30 -2.39 -4.47
CA ARG A 121 -19.65 -2.85 -4.12
C ARG A 121 -20.26 -1.98 -3.04
N PRO A 122 -21.60 -1.84 -3.01
CA PRO A 122 -22.29 -1.15 -1.93
C PRO A 122 -22.11 -1.88 -0.60
N VAL A 123 -22.30 -1.14 0.49
CA VAL A 123 -22.26 -1.68 1.85
C VAL A 123 -23.37 -2.73 2.01
N ASN A 124 -23.00 -3.93 2.46
CA ASN A 124 -23.98 -4.96 2.78
C ASN A 124 -24.54 -4.70 4.19
N ILE A 125 -25.61 -3.90 4.26
CA ILE A 125 -26.27 -3.53 5.51
C ILE A 125 -27.33 -4.58 5.83
N THR A 126 -27.16 -5.33 6.92
CA THR A 126 -28.22 -6.18 7.46
C THR A 126 -29.38 -5.29 7.90
N GLN A 127 -30.55 -5.46 7.28
CA GLN A 127 -31.72 -4.69 7.68
C GLN A 127 -32.11 -5.04 9.13
N PRO A 128 -32.41 -4.04 9.98
CA PRO A 128 -32.91 -4.31 11.32
C PRO A 128 -34.21 -5.11 11.24
N LYS A 129 -34.30 -6.19 12.02
CA LYS A 129 -35.56 -6.95 12.15
C LYS A 129 -36.58 -6.04 12.84
N LYS A 130 -37.74 -5.85 12.20
CA LYS A 130 -38.92 -5.21 12.78
C LYS A 130 -39.44 -6.00 13.97
#